data_AF-A0A553NZJ7-F1
#
_entry.id   AF-A0A553NZJ7-F1
#
_cell.length_a   1.000
_cell.length_b   1.000
_cell.length_c   1.000
_cell.angle_alpha   90.00
_cell.angle_beta   90.00
_cell.angle_gamma   90.00
#
_symmetry.space_group_name_H-M   'P 1'
#
loop_
_entity.id
_entity.type
_entity.pdbx_description
1 polymer ?
#
loop_
_entity_poly.entity_id
_entity_poly.type
_entity_poly.pdbx_seq_one_letter_code
_entity_poly.pdbx_strand_id
1 'polypeptide(L)'
;MKFFISLSFSLLIASASIQAFSIPSNKDENDDFVLPEGSTSDGNRYIEAETGDVFKLACPGSSLSSLGGEMAEAICVSGTDFSVDGETFSFSRLGCNSQPKEDTNDLGTACGPNGDGEEIQIGYPTLGGFQETIRVCFNREEARSYYSTHIIYRNIIARDSGNDRPSFKADEYFDFDVDEAYKRDNQEVVIQQLTGISSYIDNGEYFMSRGHLAPNADFVYYHFMDSTFHFINVAPQWQIFNGVHWAQLEQSCRDFVGGIQRDLIVYTGTSGTLELKNTQQTYVEIFLMPEDKILAPPKYYWRVLFDPLENAGVAFVGVNNPYLMEDEVNDFTVCTPLNSHPVMDGVNNPTRLDYGLTYACTVEDLAAVFPEDNQEVVIQQLTGISSYIDNGEYFMSRGHLAPNADFVYYHFMDSTFHFINVAPQWQIFNGVHWAQLEQSCRDFVGGIQRDLIVYTGTSGTLELKNTQQTYVEIFLMPEDKILAPPKYYWRVLFDPLENTGVAFVGVNNPYLMEDEVNDFTVCSPLNSHPVMDGVNNPTRLDYGLTYACTVEDLAAVFPEVPELGNLGLLTE
;
A
#
# COMPACT_ATOMS: atom_id res chain seq x y z
N MET A 1 2.93 -34.71 18.08
CA MET A 1 2.61 -35.72 17.02
C MET A 1 1.74 -34.99 16.03
N LYS A 2 2.13 -34.93 14.75
CA LYS A 2 1.37 -34.22 13.72
C LYS A 2 0.17 -35.06 13.27
N PHE A 3 -1.00 -34.43 13.16
CA PHE A 3 -2.22 -35.03 12.65
C PHE A 3 -2.72 -34.26 11.42
N PHE A 4 -3.37 -34.97 10.51
CA PHE A 4 -3.98 -34.42 9.30
C PHE A 4 -5.50 -34.58 9.40
N ILE A 5 -6.23 -33.46 9.38
CA ILE A 5 -7.69 -33.45 9.44
C ILE A 5 -8.24 -33.37 8.01
N SER A 6 -8.69 -34.50 7.46
CA SER A 6 -9.25 -34.55 6.09
C SER A 6 -10.62 -33.86 5.99
N LEU A 7 -10.74 -32.94 5.04
CA LEU A 7 -11.97 -32.25 4.66
C LEU A 7 -12.57 -32.95 3.43
N SER A 8 -13.25 -34.08 3.63
CA SER A 8 -13.76 -34.92 2.53
C SER A 8 -15.07 -34.41 1.92
N PHE A 9 -15.29 -34.73 0.62
CA PHE A 9 -16.48 -34.38 -0.17
C PHE A 9 -17.83 -34.73 0.49
N SER A 10 -17.87 -35.77 1.33
CA SER A 10 -19.08 -36.19 2.05
C SER A 10 -19.43 -35.30 3.25
N LEU A 11 -18.44 -34.59 3.82
CA LEU A 11 -18.68 -33.52 4.79
C LEU A 11 -19.11 -32.22 4.08
N LEU A 12 -18.59 -31.95 2.88
CA LEU A 12 -18.93 -30.75 2.10
C LEU A 12 -20.38 -30.73 1.58
N ILE A 13 -20.99 -31.89 1.32
CA ILE A 13 -22.39 -31.96 0.80
C ILE A 13 -23.44 -31.95 1.93
N ALA A 14 -23.06 -32.28 3.17
CA ALA A 14 -23.98 -32.30 4.31
C ALA A 14 -23.91 -31.05 5.20
N SER A 15 -23.09 -30.05 4.85
CA SER A 15 -23.03 -28.80 5.57
C SER A 15 -22.65 -27.63 4.70
N ALA A 16 -23.67 -26.92 4.21
CA ALA A 16 -23.57 -25.53 3.74
C ALA A 16 -23.22 -24.53 4.88
N SER A 17 -22.57 -24.99 5.96
CA SER A 17 -22.47 -24.24 7.22
C SER A 17 -21.19 -24.49 8.04
N ILE A 18 -20.44 -25.58 7.85
CA ILE A 18 -19.38 -25.97 8.80
C ILE A 18 -18.04 -25.38 8.34
N GLN A 19 -17.83 -24.09 8.61
CA GLN A 19 -16.50 -23.48 8.64
C GLN A 19 -16.44 -22.56 9.87
N ALA A 20 -16.01 -23.10 11.00
CA ALA A 20 -15.51 -22.23 12.06
C ALA A 20 -14.11 -21.78 11.65
N PHE A 21 -13.85 -20.48 11.69
CA PHE A 21 -12.51 -19.96 11.49
C PHE A 21 -11.75 -20.12 12.77
N SER A 22 -10.61 -20.76 12.64
CA SER A 22 -9.73 -21.03 13.74
C SER A 22 -8.42 -20.30 13.56
N ILE A 23 -7.94 -19.63 14.60
CA ILE A 23 -6.57 -19.08 14.67
C ILE A 23 -5.75 -20.00 15.57
N PRO A 24 -4.61 -20.55 15.14
CA PRO A 24 -3.81 -21.47 15.94
C PRO A 24 -2.83 -20.67 16.81
N SER A 25 -2.94 -20.70 18.14
CA SER A 25 -2.06 -19.88 19.01
C SER A 25 -0.67 -20.47 19.26
N ASN A 26 -0.03 -21.13 18.28
CA ASN A 26 1.30 -21.72 18.51
C ASN A 26 2.25 -21.80 17.30
N LYS A 27 1.99 -21.10 16.19
CA LYS A 27 2.97 -21.08 15.08
C LYS A 27 3.37 -19.75 14.46
N ASP A 28 2.76 -18.62 14.82
CA ASP A 28 3.36 -17.29 14.67
C ASP A 28 2.67 -16.35 15.68
N GLU A 29 3.38 -15.34 16.18
CA GLU A 29 2.84 -14.36 17.15
C GLU A 29 1.79 -13.41 16.53
N ASN A 30 1.50 -13.58 15.24
CA ASN A 30 0.41 -12.93 14.53
C ASN A 30 -0.80 -13.87 14.48
N ASP A 31 -1.96 -13.38 14.91
CA ASP A 31 -3.24 -14.10 14.98
C ASP A 31 -3.78 -14.46 13.56
N ASP A 32 -3.03 -15.25 12.78
CA ASP A 32 -3.31 -15.57 11.38
C ASP A 32 -4.39 -16.66 11.22
N PHE A 33 -5.15 -16.58 10.12
CA PHE A 33 -6.14 -17.59 9.76
C PHE A 33 -5.51 -18.97 9.51
N VAL A 34 -6.09 -20.03 10.07
CA VAL A 34 -5.75 -21.40 9.63
C VAL A 34 -6.26 -21.58 8.20
N LEU A 35 -5.34 -21.85 7.27
CA LEU A 35 -5.64 -22.16 5.87
C LEU A 35 -5.52 -23.67 5.60
N PRO A 36 -6.29 -24.21 4.64
CA PRO A 36 -6.24 -25.61 4.29
C PRO A 36 -5.08 -25.88 3.33
N GLU A 37 -4.47 -27.04 3.48
CA GLU A 37 -3.44 -27.59 2.60
C GLU A 37 -4.04 -28.58 1.59
N GLY A 38 -3.26 -28.89 0.55
CA GLY A 38 -3.61 -29.88 -0.47
C GLY A 38 -4.49 -29.32 -1.58
N SER A 39 -5.44 -30.12 -2.06
CA SER A 39 -6.33 -29.72 -3.17
C SER A 39 -7.75 -30.25 -2.99
N THR A 40 -8.70 -29.37 -3.26
CA THR A 40 -10.13 -29.70 -3.33
C THR A 40 -10.43 -30.64 -4.51
N SER A 41 -9.73 -30.51 -5.64
CA SER A 41 -9.96 -31.33 -6.84
C SER A 41 -9.63 -32.81 -6.63
N ASP A 42 -8.63 -33.08 -5.79
CA ASP A 42 -8.07 -34.42 -5.61
C ASP A 42 -8.58 -35.09 -4.33
N GLY A 43 -9.51 -34.44 -3.62
CA GLY A 43 -10.09 -34.92 -2.35
C GLY A 43 -9.09 -34.95 -1.17
N ASN A 44 -7.93 -34.30 -1.33
CA ASN A 44 -6.83 -34.28 -0.37
C ASN A 44 -6.74 -32.93 0.36
N ARG A 45 -7.86 -32.26 0.61
CA ARG A 45 -7.88 -31.02 1.38
C ARG A 45 -7.82 -31.33 2.88
N TYR A 46 -6.92 -30.70 3.63
CA TYR A 46 -6.78 -30.92 5.06
C TYR A 46 -6.24 -29.72 5.83
N ILE A 47 -6.34 -29.75 7.15
CA ILE A 47 -5.65 -28.84 8.07
C ILE A 47 -4.65 -29.65 8.89
N GLU A 48 -3.44 -29.12 9.08
CA GLU A 48 -2.47 -29.68 10.03
C GLU A 48 -2.75 -29.19 11.45
N ALA A 49 -2.75 -30.12 12.41
CA ALA A 49 -2.86 -29.81 13.83
C ALA A 49 -1.93 -30.73 14.64
N GLU A 50 -1.30 -30.19 15.67
CA GLU A 50 -0.51 -30.91 16.65
C GLU A 50 -1.25 -30.97 17.99
N THR A 51 -1.10 -32.06 18.74
CA THR A 51 -1.63 -32.14 20.10
C THR A 51 -1.15 -30.95 20.93
N GLY A 52 -2.09 -30.22 21.52
CA GLY A 52 -1.84 -29.02 22.30
C GLY A 52 -2.03 -27.71 21.53
N ASP A 53 -2.18 -27.74 20.20
CA ASP A 53 -2.51 -26.55 19.42
C ASP A 53 -3.88 -26.02 19.85
N VAL A 54 -3.97 -24.70 20.07
CA VAL A 54 -5.20 -24.02 20.47
C VAL A 54 -5.78 -23.31 19.26
N PHE A 55 -7.03 -23.57 18.94
CA PHE A 55 -7.77 -23.04 17.80
C PHE A 55 -8.85 -22.09 18.31
N LYS A 56 -8.77 -20.79 17.99
CA LYS A 56 -9.81 -19.80 18.33
C LYS A 56 -10.94 -19.85 17.31
N LEU A 57 -12.04 -20.51 17.63
CA LEU A 57 -13.22 -20.65 16.76
C LEU A 57 -14.07 -19.39 16.78
N ALA A 58 -14.47 -18.90 15.60
CA ALA A 58 -15.38 -17.77 15.46
C ALA A 58 -16.47 -18.00 14.41
N CYS A 59 -17.71 -17.68 14.78
CA CYS A 59 -18.94 -17.73 13.98
C CYS A 59 -19.76 -16.45 14.13
N PRO A 60 -19.19 -15.25 13.89
CA PRO A 60 -19.89 -13.98 14.07
C PRO A 60 -21.19 -13.91 13.28
N GLY A 61 -22.25 -13.39 13.92
CA GLY A 61 -23.59 -13.35 13.33
C GLY A 61 -24.26 -14.72 13.17
N SER A 62 -23.69 -15.77 13.78
CA SER A 62 -24.17 -17.15 13.80
C SER A 62 -23.88 -17.80 15.16
N SER A 63 -23.71 -19.12 15.22
CA SER A 63 -23.30 -19.87 16.41
C SER A 63 -22.57 -21.15 16.05
N LEU A 64 -21.68 -21.59 16.92
CA LEU A 64 -21.01 -22.88 16.87
C LEU A 64 -22.03 -23.99 17.10
N SER A 65 -22.17 -24.89 16.12
CA SER A 65 -23.25 -25.89 16.03
C SER A 65 -23.43 -26.76 17.29
N SER A 66 -22.34 -27.14 17.96
CA SER A 66 -22.40 -27.97 19.17
C SER A 66 -22.22 -27.21 20.49
N LEU A 67 -21.93 -25.92 20.45
CA LEU A 67 -21.58 -25.11 21.64
C LEU A 67 -22.59 -23.97 21.89
N GLY A 68 -23.33 -23.53 20.87
CA GLY A 68 -24.36 -22.50 20.97
C GLY A 68 -23.85 -21.05 21.05
N GLY A 69 -22.61 -20.82 21.50
CA GLY A 69 -21.96 -19.51 21.45
C GLY A 69 -21.41 -19.15 20.07
N GLU A 70 -21.09 -17.88 19.84
CA GLU A 70 -20.46 -17.43 18.58
C GLU A 70 -18.97 -17.75 18.51
N MET A 71 -18.31 -17.93 19.66
CA MET A 71 -16.87 -18.11 19.73
C MET A 71 -16.47 -19.11 20.82
N ALA A 72 -15.35 -19.80 20.63
CA ALA A 72 -14.78 -20.73 21.61
C ALA A 72 -13.29 -20.99 21.35
N GLU A 73 -12.56 -21.43 22.36
CA GLU A 73 -11.20 -21.98 22.17
C GLU A 73 -11.26 -23.52 22.16
N ALA A 74 -10.63 -24.13 21.16
CA ALA A 74 -10.60 -25.57 20.98
C ALA A 74 -9.15 -26.07 20.96
N ILE A 75 -8.81 -26.97 21.89
CA ILE A 75 -7.45 -27.51 22.02
C ILE A 75 -7.38 -28.87 21.32
N CYS A 76 -6.48 -29.05 20.36
CA CYS A 76 -6.29 -30.34 19.70
C CYS A 76 -5.79 -31.38 20.71
N VAL A 77 -6.56 -32.45 20.91
CA VAL A 77 -6.19 -33.55 21.81
C VAL A 77 -5.45 -34.63 21.02
N SER A 78 -6.11 -35.18 19.99
CA SER A 78 -5.53 -36.18 19.10
C SER A 78 -6.37 -36.35 17.84
N GLY A 79 -5.73 -36.52 16.68
CA GLY A 79 -6.46 -36.78 15.44
C GLY A 79 -7.44 -35.64 15.10
N THR A 80 -8.74 -35.95 15.11
CA THR A 80 -9.81 -34.98 14.88
C THR A 80 -10.57 -34.60 16.16
N ASP A 81 -10.07 -34.98 17.33
CA ASP A 81 -10.69 -34.69 18.62
C ASP A 81 -10.07 -33.44 19.27
N PHE A 82 -10.96 -32.55 19.72
CA PHE A 82 -10.65 -31.25 20.29
C PHE A 82 -11.32 -31.10 21.65
N SER A 83 -10.65 -30.47 22.61
CA SER A 83 -11.24 -30.12 23.90
C SER A 83 -11.70 -28.67 23.91
N VAL A 84 -12.96 -28.45 24.29
CA VAL A 84 -13.55 -27.12 24.53
C VAL A 84 -14.14 -27.15 25.93
N ASP A 85 -13.74 -26.22 26.81
CA ASP A 85 -14.19 -26.14 28.21
C ASP A 85 -14.10 -27.48 29.00
N GLY A 86 -13.13 -28.32 28.67
CA GLY A 86 -12.91 -29.62 29.31
C GLY A 86 -13.77 -30.78 28.77
N GLU A 87 -14.66 -30.52 27.81
CA GLU A 87 -15.38 -31.56 27.07
C GLU A 87 -14.71 -31.85 25.72
N THR A 88 -14.82 -33.07 25.21
CA THR A 88 -14.21 -33.49 23.94
C THR A 88 -15.22 -33.54 22.81
N PHE A 89 -14.91 -32.87 21.70
CA PHE A 89 -15.70 -32.80 20.49
C PHE A 89 -14.87 -33.22 19.28
N SER A 90 -15.50 -33.87 18.30
CA SER A 90 -14.87 -34.04 16.99
C SER A 90 -14.90 -32.69 16.24
N PHE A 91 -13.84 -32.38 15.47
CA PHE A 91 -13.71 -31.14 14.70
C PHE A 91 -14.92 -30.85 13.81
N SER A 92 -15.50 -31.89 13.20
CA SER A 92 -16.70 -31.76 12.35
C SER A 92 -17.93 -31.21 13.08
N ARG A 93 -17.94 -31.24 14.41
CA ARG A 93 -19.03 -30.75 15.27
C ARG A 93 -18.80 -29.32 15.77
N LEU A 94 -17.67 -28.72 15.41
CA LEU A 94 -17.24 -27.40 15.89
C LEU A 94 -17.43 -26.28 14.86
N GLY A 95 -18.02 -26.56 13.69
CA GLY A 95 -18.32 -25.53 12.70
C GLY A 95 -19.56 -24.71 13.02
N CYS A 96 -19.76 -23.64 12.25
CA CYS A 96 -20.89 -22.72 12.39
C CYS A 96 -22.23 -23.33 11.92
N ASN A 97 -23.33 -22.75 12.37
CA ASN A 97 -24.68 -23.10 11.92
C ASN A 97 -25.04 -22.44 10.56
N SER A 98 -24.41 -21.31 10.26
CA SER A 98 -24.48 -20.60 8.97
C SER A 98 -23.11 -19.96 8.69
N GLN A 99 -22.89 -19.48 7.45
CA GLN A 99 -21.71 -18.68 7.13
C GLN A 99 -21.53 -17.55 8.14
N PRO A 100 -20.32 -17.35 8.67
CA PRO A 100 -19.96 -16.17 9.45
C PRO A 100 -20.25 -14.89 8.67
N LYS A 101 -20.66 -13.85 9.38
CA LYS A 101 -20.89 -12.53 8.81
C LYS A 101 -19.70 -11.63 9.07
N GLU A 102 -19.23 -11.03 7.99
CA GLU A 102 -18.25 -9.96 7.98
C GLU A 102 -18.88 -8.64 8.47
N ASP A 103 -18.01 -7.73 8.88
CA ASP A 103 -18.31 -6.37 9.30
C ASP A 103 -17.28 -5.40 8.70
N THR A 104 -17.55 -4.10 8.77
CA THR A 104 -16.66 -3.03 8.28
C THR A 104 -16.28 -2.08 9.41
N ASN A 105 -15.02 -1.68 9.49
CA ASN A 105 -14.56 -0.68 10.44
C ASN A 105 -13.70 0.38 9.73
N ASP A 106 -13.97 1.64 10.01
CA ASP A 106 -13.10 2.76 9.67
C ASP A 106 -11.84 2.74 10.56
N LEU A 107 -10.66 2.87 9.96
CA LEU A 107 -9.38 2.91 10.66
C LEU A 107 -9.02 4.30 11.18
N GLY A 108 -9.73 5.34 10.74
CA GLY A 108 -9.46 6.75 11.08
C GLY A 108 -8.18 7.30 10.43
N THR A 109 -7.68 6.62 9.40
CA THR A 109 -6.51 6.99 8.61
C THR A 109 -6.94 7.45 7.22
N ALA A 110 -6.37 8.56 6.77
CA ALA A 110 -6.56 9.07 5.41
C ALA A 110 -5.74 8.25 4.42
N CYS A 111 -6.22 8.16 3.18
CA CYS A 111 -5.56 7.46 2.08
C CYS A 111 -5.92 8.09 0.72
N GLY A 112 -5.29 7.63 -0.35
CA GLY A 112 -5.61 8.09 -1.70
C GLY A 112 -5.03 9.48 -2.02
N PRO A 113 -5.25 9.97 -3.25
CA PRO A 113 -4.75 11.25 -3.74
C PRO A 113 -5.06 12.44 -2.83
N ASN A 114 -4.04 13.04 -2.20
CA ASN A 114 -4.18 14.18 -1.28
C ASN A 114 -4.87 13.83 0.06
N GLY A 115 -4.96 12.54 0.41
CA GLY A 115 -5.56 12.09 1.67
C GLY A 115 -7.08 12.30 1.76
N ASP A 116 -7.77 12.29 0.63
CA ASP A 116 -9.22 12.51 0.52
C ASP A 116 -10.06 11.22 0.67
N GLY A 117 -9.41 10.07 0.74
CA GLY A 117 -10.02 8.78 1.05
C GLY A 117 -9.90 8.41 2.53
N GLU A 118 -10.78 7.51 2.97
CA GLU A 118 -10.75 6.86 4.29
C GLU A 118 -10.31 5.39 4.14
N GLU A 119 -9.40 4.92 5.00
CA GLU A 119 -9.06 3.50 5.07
C GLU A 119 -10.12 2.73 5.86
N ILE A 120 -10.74 1.75 5.20
CA ILE A 120 -11.78 0.90 5.77
C ILE A 120 -11.31 -0.55 5.70
N GLN A 121 -11.39 -1.26 6.82
CA GLN A 121 -11.17 -2.70 6.86
C GLN A 121 -12.50 -3.45 6.78
N ILE A 122 -12.54 -4.50 5.97
CA ILE A 122 -13.61 -5.50 5.88
C ILE A 122 -13.07 -6.79 6.49
N GLY A 123 -13.82 -7.43 7.37
CA GLY A 123 -13.30 -8.58 8.11
C GLY A 123 -14.27 -9.13 9.14
N TYR A 124 -13.74 -9.86 10.12
CA TYR A 124 -14.54 -10.62 11.08
C TYR A 124 -14.18 -10.30 12.53
N PRO A 125 -15.15 -10.04 13.43
CA PRO A 125 -14.87 -9.99 14.84
C PRO A 125 -14.58 -11.40 15.39
N THR A 126 -13.50 -11.55 16.15
CA THR A 126 -13.04 -12.80 16.75
C THR A 126 -12.61 -12.61 18.21
N LEU A 127 -12.27 -13.70 18.91
CA LEU A 127 -11.71 -13.63 20.27
C LEU A 127 -10.36 -12.88 20.32
N GLY A 128 -9.61 -12.83 19.21
CA GLY A 128 -8.35 -12.12 19.09
C GLY A 128 -8.48 -10.66 18.62
N GLY A 129 -9.70 -10.17 18.43
CA GLY A 129 -9.97 -8.85 17.84
C GLY A 129 -10.56 -8.96 16.43
N PHE A 130 -10.43 -7.88 15.65
CA PHE A 130 -10.94 -7.83 14.30
C PHE A 130 -9.92 -8.40 13.31
N GLN A 131 -10.37 -9.36 12.50
CA GLN A 131 -9.54 -10.04 11.52
C GLN A 131 -9.86 -9.52 10.12
N GLU A 132 -9.00 -8.63 9.63
CA GLU A 132 -9.10 -8.01 8.31
C GLU A 132 -8.90 -9.05 7.19
N THR A 133 -9.79 -9.04 6.20
CA THR A 133 -9.65 -9.83 4.96
C THR A 133 -9.36 -8.94 3.76
N ILE A 134 -9.89 -7.71 3.78
CA ILE A 134 -9.71 -6.70 2.73
C ILE A 134 -9.57 -5.35 3.42
N ARG A 135 -8.58 -4.56 3.01
CA ARG A 135 -8.53 -3.12 3.30
C ARG A 135 -8.85 -2.34 2.05
N VAL A 136 -9.64 -1.28 2.20
CA VAL A 136 -10.12 -0.45 1.12
C VAL A 136 -9.71 0.99 1.41
N CYS A 137 -9.22 1.69 0.40
CA CYS A 137 -9.16 3.14 0.40
C CYS A 137 -10.35 3.71 -0.38
N PHE A 138 -11.28 4.40 0.29
CA PHE A 138 -12.54 4.84 -0.30
C PHE A 138 -12.73 6.34 -0.14
N ASN A 139 -13.00 7.05 -1.24
CA ASN A 139 -13.48 8.42 -1.21
C ASN A 139 -15.01 8.41 -1.21
N ARG A 140 -15.59 8.86 -0.09
CA ARG A 140 -17.04 8.92 0.11
C ARG A 140 -17.71 10.01 -0.72
N GLU A 141 -17.04 11.14 -0.95
CA GLU A 141 -17.58 12.27 -1.72
C GLU A 141 -17.75 11.93 -3.20
N GLU A 142 -16.78 11.21 -3.79
CA GLU A 142 -16.81 10.78 -5.19
C GLU A 142 -17.49 9.42 -5.40
N ALA A 143 -17.83 8.71 -4.30
CA ALA A 143 -18.23 7.32 -4.31
C ALA A 143 -17.23 6.43 -5.09
N ARG A 144 -15.94 6.59 -4.79
CA ARG A 144 -14.82 6.01 -5.53
C ARG A 144 -13.90 5.21 -4.64
N SER A 145 -13.61 3.98 -5.06
CA SER A 145 -12.58 3.15 -4.44
C SER A 145 -11.24 3.40 -5.12
N TYR A 146 -10.28 4.00 -4.40
CA TYR A 146 -8.94 4.22 -4.92
C TYR A 146 -8.19 2.93 -5.08
N TYR A 147 -8.19 2.10 -4.04
CA TYR A 147 -7.66 0.75 -4.10
C TYR A 147 -8.29 -0.15 -3.05
N SER A 148 -8.10 -1.45 -3.22
CA SER A 148 -8.26 -2.45 -2.17
C SER A 148 -7.01 -3.31 -2.10
N THR A 149 -6.66 -3.75 -0.90
CA THR A 149 -5.57 -4.68 -0.66
C THR A 149 -6.03 -5.91 0.13
N HIS A 150 -5.48 -7.05 -0.26
CA HIS A 150 -5.73 -8.36 0.33
C HIS A 150 -4.54 -9.28 0.06
N ILE A 151 -4.53 -10.45 0.69
CA ILE A 151 -3.51 -11.46 0.45
C ILE A 151 -4.09 -12.55 -0.45
N ILE A 152 -3.38 -12.89 -1.53
CA ILE A 152 -3.56 -14.20 -2.17
C ILE A 152 -2.59 -15.15 -1.47
N TYR A 153 -3.16 -16.09 -0.72
CA TYR A 153 -2.39 -17.11 -0.04
C TYR A 153 -1.93 -18.20 -1.01
N ARG A 154 -0.76 -18.78 -0.78
CA ARG A 154 -0.25 -19.96 -1.50
C ARG A 154 -1.22 -21.14 -1.49
N ASN A 155 -2.06 -21.19 -0.45
CA ASN A 155 -3.13 -22.17 -0.24
C ASN A 155 -4.33 -21.97 -1.19
N ILE A 156 -4.29 -21.03 -2.14
CA ILE A 156 -5.37 -20.77 -3.11
C ILE A 156 -5.76 -22.01 -3.93
N ILE A 157 -4.85 -22.98 -4.09
CA ILE A 157 -5.12 -24.28 -4.74
C ILE A 157 -6.14 -25.13 -3.95
N ALA A 158 -6.21 -24.94 -2.63
CA ALA A 158 -7.11 -25.62 -1.70
C ALA A 158 -8.42 -24.85 -1.45
N ARG A 159 -8.74 -23.85 -2.30
CA ARG A 159 -9.95 -23.04 -2.14
C ARG A 159 -11.24 -23.83 -2.26
N ASP A 160 -12.29 -23.31 -1.63
CA ASP A 160 -13.63 -23.82 -1.77
C ASP A 160 -14.23 -23.49 -3.16
N SER A 161 -15.31 -24.17 -3.53
CA SER A 161 -15.94 -24.00 -4.86
C SER A 161 -17.43 -24.33 -4.83
N GLY A 162 -18.24 -23.44 -5.40
CA GLY A 162 -19.70 -23.58 -5.42
C GLY A 162 -20.41 -22.82 -4.29
N ASN A 163 -19.86 -21.68 -3.85
CA ASN A 163 -20.56 -20.79 -2.92
C ASN A 163 -21.81 -20.21 -3.58
N ASP A 164 -22.87 -20.01 -2.78
CA ASP A 164 -23.99 -19.19 -3.20
C ASP A 164 -23.57 -17.72 -3.13
N ARG A 165 -23.71 -16.99 -4.25
CA ARG A 165 -23.28 -15.60 -4.36
C ARG A 165 -24.17 -14.68 -3.50
N PRO A 166 -23.63 -13.90 -2.55
CA PRO A 166 -24.42 -12.93 -1.80
C PRO A 166 -24.78 -11.70 -2.66
N SER A 167 -25.72 -10.89 -2.16
CA SER A 167 -26.02 -9.57 -2.73
C SER A 167 -24.97 -8.54 -2.29
N PHE A 168 -24.74 -7.52 -3.12
CA PHE A 168 -23.85 -6.43 -2.76
C PHE A 168 -24.44 -5.58 -1.62
N LYS A 169 -23.56 -5.09 -0.75
CA LYS A 169 -23.90 -4.26 0.41
C LYS A 169 -23.34 -2.86 0.21
N ALA A 170 -24.20 -1.86 0.37
CA ALA A 170 -23.80 -0.45 0.37
C ALA A 170 -23.26 -0.01 1.74
N ASP A 171 -23.75 -0.66 2.81
CA ASP A 171 -23.47 -0.29 4.20
C ASP A 171 -23.78 1.19 4.48
N GLU A 172 -22.97 1.88 5.28
CA GLU A 172 -23.14 3.30 5.62
C GLU A 172 -22.36 4.27 4.72
N TYR A 173 -21.66 3.74 3.72
CA TYR A 173 -20.73 4.49 2.85
C TYR A 173 -21.41 5.15 1.65
N PHE A 174 -22.69 4.84 1.39
CA PHE A 174 -23.48 5.42 0.31
C PHE A 174 -24.81 5.94 0.86
N ASP A 175 -25.12 7.21 0.58
CA ASP A 175 -26.39 7.85 0.94
C ASP A 175 -27.44 7.80 -0.19
N PHE A 176 -27.15 7.04 -1.25
CA PHE A 176 -27.99 6.79 -2.42
C PHE A 176 -28.06 5.30 -2.78
N ASP A 177 -28.99 4.94 -3.67
CA ASP A 177 -29.12 3.56 -4.19
C ASP A 177 -28.06 3.28 -5.25
N VAL A 178 -26.86 2.90 -4.80
CA VAL A 178 -25.74 2.58 -5.66
C VAL A 178 -26.03 1.39 -6.59
N ASP A 179 -26.85 0.41 -6.19
CA ASP A 179 -27.18 -0.73 -7.06
C ASP A 179 -28.04 -0.32 -8.26
N GLU A 180 -28.95 0.65 -8.07
CA GLU A 180 -29.72 1.25 -9.17
C GLU A 180 -28.81 1.91 -10.20
N ALA A 181 -27.76 2.62 -9.77
CA ALA A 181 -26.82 3.27 -10.68
C ALA A 181 -26.12 2.28 -11.63
N TYR A 182 -25.88 1.05 -11.16
CA TYR A 182 -25.31 -0.05 -11.96
C TYR A 182 -26.30 -0.76 -12.88
N LYS A 183 -27.59 -0.45 -12.87
CA LYS A 183 -28.54 -1.07 -13.79
C LYS A 183 -28.33 -0.57 -15.21
N ARG A 184 -28.34 -1.51 -16.15
CA ARG A 184 -28.12 -1.23 -17.58
C ARG A 184 -29.09 -0.18 -18.13
N ASP A 185 -30.37 -0.26 -17.76
CA ASP A 185 -31.39 0.69 -18.20
C ASP A 185 -31.06 2.12 -17.72
N ASN A 186 -30.54 2.26 -16.49
CA ASN A 186 -30.06 3.56 -15.98
C ASN A 186 -28.82 4.03 -16.73
N GLN A 187 -27.86 3.13 -16.97
CA GLN A 187 -26.65 3.44 -17.75
C GLN A 187 -26.98 3.94 -19.16
N GLU A 188 -27.94 3.32 -19.87
CA GLU A 188 -28.35 3.76 -21.20
C GLU A 188 -28.86 5.22 -21.18
N VAL A 189 -29.67 5.56 -20.17
CA VAL A 189 -30.20 6.92 -19.97
C VAL A 189 -29.09 7.92 -19.69
N VAL A 190 -28.22 7.67 -18.71
CA VAL A 190 -27.17 8.63 -18.31
C VAL A 190 -26.10 8.79 -19.39
N ILE A 191 -25.72 7.71 -20.07
CA ILE A 191 -24.75 7.78 -21.18
C ILE A 191 -25.35 8.54 -22.37
N GLN A 192 -26.63 8.35 -22.68
CA GLN A 192 -27.31 9.15 -23.69
C GLN A 192 -27.39 10.63 -23.28
N GLN A 193 -27.64 10.95 -22.01
CA GLN A 193 -27.65 12.32 -21.50
C GLN A 193 -26.29 13.01 -21.66
N LEU A 194 -25.19 12.32 -21.32
CA LEU A 194 -23.84 12.88 -21.37
C LEU A 194 -23.29 12.97 -22.80
N THR A 195 -23.47 11.93 -23.61
CA THR A 195 -22.81 11.80 -24.92
C THR A 195 -23.73 12.10 -26.11
N GLY A 196 -25.05 12.01 -25.92
CA GLY A 196 -26.03 11.98 -27.00
C GLY A 196 -26.10 10.63 -27.75
N ILE A 197 -25.38 9.60 -27.30
CA ILE A 197 -25.23 8.31 -27.97
C ILE A 197 -25.61 7.18 -27.00
N SER A 198 -26.78 6.58 -27.17
CA SER A 198 -27.20 5.44 -26.31
C SER A 198 -26.52 4.12 -26.69
N SER A 199 -26.03 3.97 -27.94
CA SER A 199 -25.44 2.73 -28.45
C SER A 199 -24.09 2.34 -27.84
N TYR A 200 -23.57 3.14 -26.91
CA TYR A 200 -22.48 2.73 -26.02
C TYR A 200 -22.94 1.65 -25.02
N ILE A 201 -24.22 1.58 -24.72
CA ILE A 201 -24.82 0.53 -23.91
C ILE A 201 -25.60 -0.41 -24.83
N ASP A 202 -25.42 -1.73 -24.65
CA ASP A 202 -26.11 -2.73 -25.44
C ASP A 202 -26.71 -3.87 -24.61
N ASN A 203 -27.44 -4.77 -25.28
CA ASN A 203 -28.06 -5.92 -24.63
C ASN A 203 -27.09 -7.08 -24.35
N GLY A 204 -25.83 -6.98 -24.77
CA GLY A 204 -24.78 -7.97 -24.59
C GLY A 204 -23.86 -7.60 -23.42
N GLU A 205 -22.57 -7.47 -23.71
CA GLU A 205 -21.48 -7.24 -22.73
C GLU A 205 -21.04 -5.77 -22.68
N TYR A 206 -21.69 -4.86 -23.41
CA TYR A 206 -21.39 -3.42 -23.35
C TYR A 206 -22.29 -2.74 -22.32
N PHE A 207 -21.92 -2.92 -21.07
CA PHE A 207 -22.44 -2.18 -19.91
C PHE A 207 -21.37 -2.22 -18.82
N MET A 208 -21.47 -1.35 -17.83
CA MET A 208 -20.56 -1.34 -16.69
C MET A 208 -21.12 -2.22 -15.58
N SER A 209 -20.32 -3.19 -15.17
CA SER A 209 -20.58 -4.10 -14.07
C SER A 209 -19.94 -3.59 -12.77
N ARG A 210 -20.29 -4.24 -11.67
CA ARG A 210 -19.63 -4.09 -10.37
C ARG A 210 -18.30 -4.85 -10.40
N GLY A 211 -17.26 -4.21 -10.95
CA GLY A 211 -15.91 -4.79 -11.03
C GLY A 211 -15.26 -4.77 -9.65
N HIS A 212 -14.98 -5.95 -9.10
CA HIS A 212 -14.33 -6.06 -7.78
C HIS A 212 -12.87 -5.61 -7.87
N LEU A 213 -12.36 -4.96 -6.82
CA LEU A 213 -10.93 -4.70 -6.67
C LEU A 213 -10.22 -5.89 -6.00
N ALA A 214 -10.77 -6.40 -4.89
CA ALA A 214 -10.46 -7.72 -4.34
C ALA A 214 -11.51 -8.74 -4.80
N PRO A 215 -11.27 -9.55 -5.85
CA PRO A 215 -12.27 -10.47 -6.40
C PRO A 215 -12.42 -11.71 -5.52
N ASN A 216 -13.65 -12.23 -5.41
CA ASN A 216 -13.96 -13.41 -4.59
C ASN A 216 -13.08 -14.63 -4.89
N ALA A 217 -12.66 -14.79 -6.14
CA ALA A 217 -11.86 -15.91 -6.60
C ALA A 217 -10.45 -15.96 -5.97
N ASP A 218 -9.98 -14.84 -5.40
CA ASP A 218 -8.69 -14.73 -4.71
C ASP A 218 -8.71 -15.29 -3.28
N PHE A 219 -9.89 -15.64 -2.77
CA PHE A 219 -10.06 -16.09 -1.40
C PHE A 219 -10.27 -17.60 -1.30
N VAL A 220 -9.76 -18.18 -0.22
CA VAL A 220 -9.77 -19.64 -0.01
C VAL A 220 -11.12 -20.13 0.50
N TYR A 221 -11.74 -19.41 1.43
CA TYR A 221 -12.94 -19.83 2.14
C TYR A 221 -14.18 -19.06 1.70
N TYR A 222 -15.37 -19.68 1.77
CA TYR A 222 -16.62 -19.05 1.34
C TYR A 222 -16.96 -17.73 2.02
N HIS A 223 -16.88 -17.65 3.35
CA HIS A 223 -17.08 -16.37 4.04
C HIS A 223 -16.08 -15.28 3.57
N PHE A 224 -14.80 -15.58 3.33
CA PHE A 224 -13.87 -14.60 2.73
C PHE A 224 -14.33 -14.16 1.33
N MET A 225 -14.86 -15.10 0.53
CA MET A 225 -15.48 -14.77 -0.76
C MET A 225 -16.69 -13.84 -0.58
N ASP A 226 -17.48 -14.00 0.48
CA ASP A 226 -18.64 -13.15 0.78
C ASP A 226 -18.21 -11.72 1.15
N SER A 227 -17.06 -11.58 1.83
CA SER A 227 -16.50 -10.27 2.21
C SER A 227 -16.13 -9.37 1.02
N THR A 228 -16.07 -9.91 -0.20
CA THR A 228 -15.78 -9.09 -1.39
C THR A 228 -16.98 -8.28 -1.86
N PHE A 229 -18.19 -8.56 -1.34
CA PHE A 229 -19.46 -8.03 -1.85
C PHE A 229 -19.87 -6.67 -1.27
N HIS A 230 -18.93 -5.90 -0.77
CA HIS A 230 -19.16 -4.51 -0.36
C HIS A 230 -18.94 -3.57 -1.55
N PHE A 231 -19.83 -2.59 -1.75
CA PHE A 231 -19.70 -1.62 -2.86
C PHE A 231 -18.42 -0.77 -2.77
N ILE A 232 -17.87 -0.59 -1.56
CA ILE A 232 -16.56 0.05 -1.37
C ILE A 232 -15.39 -0.78 -1.95
N ASN A 233 -15.57 -2.08 -2.24
CA ASN A 233 -14.58 -2.92 -2.91
C ASN A 233 -14.84 -3.02 -4.44
N VAL A 234 -15.56 -2.06 -5.02
CA VAL A 234 -16.02 -2.12 -6.41
C VAL A 234 -15.79 -0.78 -7.12
N ALA A 235 -15.51 -0.85 -8.43
CA ALA A 235 -15.61 0.29 -9.32
C ALA A 235 -16.38 -0.07 -10.62
N PRO A 236 -16.94 0.92 -11.35
CA PRO A 236 -17.60 0.65 -12.62
C PRO A 236 -16.64 0.11 -13.68
N GLN A 237 -16.88 -1.12 -14.13
CA GLN A 237 -15.98 -1.80 -15.06
C GLN A 237 -16.76 -2.31 -16.25
N TRP A 238 -16.36 -1.96 -17.47
CA TRP A 238 -16.99 -2.51 -18.67
C TRP A 238 -17.00 -4.04 -18.62
N GLN A 239 -18.17 -4.64 -18.78
CA GLN A 239 -18.36 -6.07 -18.60
C GLN A 239 -17.49 -6.88 -19.57
N ILE A 240 -17.32 -6.41 -20.81
CA ILE A 240 -16.42 -7.03 -21.80
C ILE A 240 -14.93 -7.00 -21.39
N PHE A 241 -14.51 -6.03 -20.58
CA PHE A 241 -13.16 -5.98 -19.99
C PHE A 241 -13.09 -6.84 -18.73
N ASN A 242 -14.03 -6.65 -17.79
CA ASN A 242 -14.15 -7.40 -16.54
C ASN A 242 -14.17 -8.92 -16.80
N GLY A 243 -15.09 -9.38 -17.64
CA GLY A 243 -15.33 -10.80 -17.89
C GLY A 243 -14.33 -11.48 -18.82
N VAL A 244 -13.35 -10.75 -19.37
CA VAL A 244 -12.38 -11.30 -20.32
C VAL A 244 -10.94 -11.04 -19.88
N HIS A 245 -10.30 -9.94 -20.31
CA HIS A 245 -8.88 -9.74 -20.01
C HIS A 245 -8.61 -9.55 -18.53
N TRP A 246 -9.47 -8.82 -17.81
CA TRP A 246 -9.28 -8.61 -16.38
C TRP A 246 -9.45 -9.92 -15.59
N ALA A 247 -10.52 -10.69 -15.86
CA ALA A 247 -10.71 -12.01 -15.26
C ALA A 247 -9.56 -13.00 -15.57
N GLN A 248 -9.00 -12.96 -16.79
CA GLN A 248 -7.83 -13.78 -17.16
C GLN A 248 -6.58 -13.36 -16.41
N LEU A 249 -6.36 -12.04 -16.26
CA LEU A 249 -5.26 -11.49 -15.49
C LEU A 249 -5.35 -11.94 -14.03
N GLU A 250 -6.52 -11.80 -13.40
CA GLU A 250 -6.76 -12.23 -12.02
C GLU A 250 -6.55 -13.74 -11.86
N GLN A 251 -7.03 -14.56 -12.82
CA GLN A 251 -6.78 -16.00 -12.81
C GLN A 251 -5.29 -16.33 -12.90
N SER A 252 -4.59 -15.67 -13.82
CA SER A 252 -3.15 -15.88 -13.99
C SER A 252 -2.34 -15.42 -12.78
N CYS A 253 -2.78 -14.37 -12.07
CA CYS A 253 -2.20 -13.99 -10.78
C CYS A 253 -2.32 -15.11 -9.75
N ARG A 254 -3.50 -15.72 -9.61
CA ARG A 254 -3.71 -16.84 -8.68
C ARG A 254 -2.87 -18.07 -9.05
N ASP A 255 -2.81 -18.40 -10.33
CA ASP A 255 -2.00 -19.52 -10.83
C ASP A 255 -0.51 -19.28 -10.58
N PHE A 256 -0.04 -18.04 -10.75
CA PHE A 256 1.33 -17.64 -10.43
C PHE A 256 1.64 -17.78 -8.93
N VAL A 257 0.79 -17.22 -8.06
CA VAL A 257 0.93 -17.30 -6.59
C VAL A 257 0.95 -18.76 -6.13
N GLY A 258 -0.02 -19.56 -6.59
CA GLY A 258 -0.09 -21.00 -6.31
C GLY A 258 1.11 -21.76 -6.88
N GLY A 259 1.67 -21.33 -8.02
CA GLY A 259 2.84 -21.96 -8.62
C GLY A 259 4.15 -21.72 -7.85
N ILE A 260 4.34 -20.50 -7.33
CA ILE A 260 5.54 -20.14 -6.56
C ILE A 260 5.44 -20.53 -5.08
N GLN A 261 4.25 -20.89 -4.60
CA GLN A 261 3.99 -21.32 -3.22
C GLN A 261 4.37 -20.27 -2.17
N ARG A 262 4.03 -19.01 -2.43
CA ARG A 262 4.25 -17.86 -1.53
C ARG A 262 2.97 -17.06 -1.35
N ASP A 263 2.84 -16.40 -0.23
CA ASP A 263 1.73 -15.48 0.03
C ASP A 263 2.12 -14.12 -0.54
N LEU A 264 1.30 -13.57 -1.44
CA LEU A 264 1.54 -12.26 -2.03
C LEU A 264 0.49 -11.26 -1.57
N ILE A 265 0.95 -10.07 -1.19
CA ILE A 265 0.07 -8.93 -0.96
C ILE A 265 -0.33 -8.38 -2.31
N VAL A 266 -1.63 -8.20 -2.51
CA VAL A 266 -2.19 -7.66 -3.72
C VAL A 266 -2.73 -6.28 -3.44
N TYR A 267 -2.43 -5.34 -4.32
CA TYR A 267 -3.13 -4.06 -4.39
C TYR A 267 -3.85 -4.00 -5.71
N THR A 268 -5.11 -3.63 -5.72
CA THR A 268 -5.86 -3.37 -6.96
C THR A 268 -6.57 -2.04 -6.83
N GLY A 269 -6.36 -1.14 -7.78
CA GLY A 269 -6.91 0.20 -7.69
C GLY A 269 -7.30 0.81 -9.03
N THR A 270 -7.76 2.06 -8.94
CA THR A 270 -8.42 2.77 -10.03
C THR A 270 -7.86 4.17 -10.23
N SER A 271 -7.63 4.56 -11.48
CA SER A 271 -7.04 5.87 -11.82
C SER A 271 -7.74 6.55 -12.99
N GLY A 272 -7.93 7.88 -12.85
CA GLY A 272 -8.53 8.75 -13.85
C GLY A 272 -10.02 8.50 -14.09
N THR A 273 -10.68 9.42 -14.80
CA THR A 273 -12.10 9.31 -15.19
C THR A 273 -12.22 8.84 -16.64
N LEU A 274 -13.11 7.87 -16.89
CA LEU A 274 -13.42 7.41 -18.24
C LEU A 274 -14.07 8.52 -19.05
N GLU A 275 -13.66 8.66 -20.31
CA GLU A 275 -14.25 9.59 -21.25
C GLU A 275 -14.75 8.86 -22.49
N LEU A 276 -15.89 9.30 -23.04
CA LEU A 276 -16.44 8.79 -24.30
C LEU A 276 -16.69 9.95 -25.28
N LYS A 277 -16.68 9.66 -26.58
CA LYS A 277 -16.99 10.65 -27.60
C LYS A 277 -18.48 10.95 -27.63
N ASN A 278 -18.85 12.23 -27.62
CA ASN A 278 -20.22 12.64 -27.86
C ASN A 278 -20.56 12.69 -29.36
N THR A 279 -21.80 13.07 -29.70
CA THR A 279 -22.25 13.26 -31.10
C THR A 279 -21.40 14.25 -31.92
N GLN A 280 -20.64 15.13 -31.28
CA GLN A 280 -19.71 16.09 -31.90
C GLN A 280 -18.27 15.57 -31.99
N GLN A 281 -18.01 14.30 -31.64
CA GLN A 281 -16.68 13.68 -31.60
C GLN A 281 -15.72 14.31 -30.58
N THR A 282 -16.24 14.97 -29.54
CA THR A 282 -15.43 15.46 -28.41
C THR A 282 -15.58 14.52 -27.22
N TYR A 283 -14.49 14.29 -26.51
CA TYR A 283 -14.50 13.52 -25.27
C TYR A 283 -15.26 14.25 -24.17
N VAL A 284 -16.11 13.52 -23.45
CA VAL A 284 -16.80 13.97 -22.24
C VAL A 284 -16.60 12.94 -21.15
N GLU A 285 -16.39 13.42 -19.93
CA GLU A 285 -16.28 12.58 -18.73
C GLU A 285 -17.60 11.86 -18.45
N ILE A 286 -17.49 10.64 -17.97
CA ILE A 286 -18.63 9.79 -17.66
C ILE A 286 -18.80 9.68 -16.15
N PHE A 287 -20.05 9.83 -15.70
CA PHE A 287 -20.49 9.61 -14.33
C PHE A 287 -21.77 8.79 -14.38
N LEU A 288 -21.89 7.75 -13.54
CA LEU A 288 -23.14 6.99 -13.44
C LEU A 288 -24.24 7.77 -12.70
N MET A 289 -23.85 8.82 -11.97
CA MET A 289 -24.74 9.81 -11.37
C MET A 289 -24.27 11.23 -11.76
N PRO A 290 -24.65 11.72 -12.95
CA PRO A 290 -24.09 12.94 -13.53
C PRO A 290 -24.52 14.24 -12.86
N GLU A 291 -25.63 14.25 -12.13
CA GLU A 291 -26.11 15.44 -11.39
C GLU A 291 -25.15 15.83 -10.27
N ASP A 292 -24.66 14.84 -9.52
CA ASP A 292 -23.75 15.01 -8.39
C ASP A 292 -22.28 14.78 -8.79
N LYS A 293 -22.03 14.28 -10.01
CA LYS A 293 -20.71 13.89 -10.54
C LYS A 293 -19.99 12.86 -9.67
N ILE A 294 -20.73 11.86 -9.22
CA ILE A 294 -20.21 10.75 -8.41
C ILE A 294 -20.28 9.43 -9.18
N LEU A 295 -19.59 8.40 -8.66
CA LEU A 295 -19.52 7.07 -9.25
C LEU A 295 -18.98 7.12 -10.70
N ALA A 296 -17.84 7.78 -10.85
CA ALA A 296 -17.12 7.87 -12.11
C ALA A 296 -16.51 6.50 -12.47
N PRO A 297 -16.78 5.95 -13.67
CA PRO A 297 -16.03 4.80 -14.16
C PRO A 297 -14.56 5.19 -14.34
N PRO A 298 -13.59 4.43 -13.80
CA PRO A 298 -12.20 4.81 -13.93
C PRO A 298 -11.68 4.60 -15.35
N LYS A 299 -10.67 5.37 -15.75
CA LYS A 299 -9.96 5.18 -17.03
C LYS A 299 -9.07 3.94 -17.00
N TYR A 300 -8.40 3.71 -15.86
CA TYR A 300 -7.48 2.59 -15.66
C TYR A 300 -7.87 1.79 -14.42
N TYR A 301 -7.72 0.47 -14.54
CA TYR A 301 -7.50 -0.41 -13.40
C TYR A 301 -6.02 -0.75 -13.36
N TRP A 302 -5.45 -0.81 -12.17
CA TRP A 302 -4.11 -1.30 -11.97
C TRP A 302 -4.10 -2.35 -10.86
N ARG A 303 -3.14 -3.26 -10.92
CA ARG A 303 -2.97 -4.34 -9.96
C ARG A 303 -1.50 -4.60 -9.70
N VAL A 304 -1.11 -4.69 -8.44
CA VAL A 304 0.26 -4.99 -8.01
C VAL A 304 0.25 -6.32 -7.27
N LEU A 305 1.16 -7.22 -7.64
CA LEU A 305 1.55 -8.36 -6.80
C LEU A 305 2.85 -8.02 -6.10
N PHE A 306 2.86 -8.05 -4.77
CA PHE A 306 4.02 -7.75 -3.94
C PHE A 306 4.40 -8.95 -3.08
N ASP A 307 5.65 -9.41 -3.20
CA ASP A 307 6.27 -10.43 -2.36
C ASP A 307 7.05 -9.73 -1.24
N PRO A 308 6.53 -9.71 0.00
CA PRO A 308 7.21 -9.05 1.11
C PRO A 308 8.51 -9.75 1.51
N LEU A 309 8.69 -11.04 1.19
CA LEU A 309 9.90 -11.80 1.55
C LEU A 309 11.10 -11.42 0.68
N GLU A 310 10.86 -11.11 -0.59
CA GLU A 310 11.90 -10.69 -1.54
C GLU A 310 11.95 -9.18 -1.74
N ASN A 311 11.01 -8.44 -1.15
CA ASN A 311 10.76 -7.03 -1.44
C ASN A 311 10.71 -6.76 -2.95
N ALA A 312 9.93 -7.58 -3.65
CA ALA A 312 9.82 -7.55 -5.11
C ALA A 312 8.35 -7.47 -5.51
N GLY A 313 8.06 -6.76 -6.61
CA GLY A 313 6.70 -6.66 -7.12
C GLY A 313 6.62 -6.47 -8.62
N VAL A 314 5.41 -6.66 -9.14
CA VAL A 314 5.07 -6.42 -10.54
C VAL A 314 3.71 -5.73 -10.61
N ALA A 315 3.61 -4.74 -11.49
CA ALA A 315 2.38 -4.02 -11.76
C ALA A 315 1.74 -4.49 -13.07
N PHE A 316 0.42 -4.44 -13.11
CA PHE A 316 -0.41 -4.70 -14.28
C PHE A 316 -1.37 -3.54 -14.47
N VAL A 317 -1.58 -3.09 -15.70
CA VAL A 317 -2.50 -2.02 -16.05
C VAL A 317 -3.50 -2.55 -17.06
N GLY A 318 -4.78 -2.26 -16.81
CA GLY A 318 -5.89 -2.53 -17.71
C GLY A 318 -6.65 -1.24 -18.05
N VAL A 319 -6.85 -0.96 -19.33
CA VAL A 319 -7.60 0.20 -19.81
C VAL A 319 -9.10 -0.15 -19.86
N ASN A 320 -9.89 0.55 -19.05
CA ASN A 320 -11.34 0.33 -18.94
C ASN A 320 -12.11 1.06 -20.06
N ASN A 321 -11.76 0.80 -21.32
CA ASN A 321 -12.43 1.41 -22.46
C ASN A 321 -12.45 0.47 -23.66
N PRO A 322 -13.58 -0.23 -23.94
CA PRO A 322 -13.69 -1.12 -25.09
C PRO A 322 -13.83 -0.37 -26.43
N TYR A 323 -13.91 0.97 -26.39
CA TYR A 323 -13.98 1.84 -27.58
C TYR A 323 -12.63 2.49 -27.92
N LEU A 324 -11.55 2.10 -27.24
CA LEU A 324 -10.21 2.58 -27.50
C LEU A 324 -9.78 2.25 -28.94
N MET A 325 -9.29 3.25 -29.68
CA MET A 325 -8.81 3.08 -31.05
C MET A 325 -7.30 2.85 -31.10
N GLU A 326 -6.82 2.22 -32.19
CA GLU A 326 -5.40 1.87 -32.36
C GLU A 326 -4.47 3.10 -32.32
N ASP A 327 -4.92 4.24 -32.82
CA ASP A 327 -4.15 5.50 -32.83
C ASP A 327 -4.07 6.18 -31.46
N GLU A 328 -4.87 5.74 -30.49
CA GLU A 328 -4.92 6.28 -29.12
C GLU A 328 -4.12 5.42 -28.13
N VAL A 329 -3.68 4.22 -28.51
CA VAL A 329 -3.03 3.25 -27.60
C VAL A 329 -1.84 3.83 -26.83
N ASN A 330 -1.03 4.67 -27.48
CA ASN A 330 0.14 5.28 -26.83
C ASN A 330 -0.28 6.26 -25.71
N ASP A 331 -1.39 6.97 -25.88
CA ASP A 331 -1.89 7.91 -24.87
C ASP A 331 -2.45 7.17 -23.64
N PHE A 332 -2.80 5.89 -23.80
CA PHE A 332 -3.28 5.02 -22.73
C PHE A 332 -2.20 4.06 -22.19
N THR A 333 -1.00 4.09 -22.75
CA THR A 333 0.15 3.31 -22.24
C THR A 333 0.95 4.19 -21.27
N VAL A 334 0.56 4.13 -20.00
CA VAL A 334 0.99 5.06 -18.95
C VAL A 334 2.35 4.72 -18.35
N CYS A 335 2.72 3.44 -18.27
CA CYS A 335 4.01 2.95 -17.79
C CYS A 335 4.71 2.11 -18.86
N THR A 336 6.05 1.97 -18.77
CA THR A 336 6.82 1.23 -19.77
C THR A 336 6.44 -0.25 -19.75
N PRO A 337 5.90 -0.82 -20.84
CA PRO A 337 5.51 -2.23 -20.83
C PRO A 337 6.72 -3.15 -20.69
N LEU A 338 6.61 -4.16 -19.81
CA LEU A 338 7.58 -5.24 -19.72
C LEU A 338 7.54 -6.09 -21.00
N ASN A 339 8.71 -6.59 -21.41
CA ASN A 339 8.81 -7.49 -22.56
C ASN A 339 8.07 -8.83 -22.34
N SER A 340 8.07 -9.32 -21.11
CA SER A 340 7.41 -10.58 -20.72
C SER A 340 7.26 -10.68 -19.21
N HIS A 341 6.19 -11.32 -18.75
CA HIS A 341 6.02 -11.74 -17.35
C HIS A 341 5.13 -12.99 -17.31
N PRO A 342 5.40 -14.01 -16.47
CA PRO A 342 4.62 -15.26 -16.45
C PRO A 342 3.11 -15.07 -16.28
N VAL A 343 2.70 -14.05 -15.50
CA VAL A 343 1.27 -13.70 -15.35
C VAL A 343 0.66 -13.26 -16.69
N MET A 344 1.40 -12.54 -17.53
CA MET A 344 0.88 -12.10 -18.83
C MET A 344 0.72 -13.24 -19.83
N ASP A 345 1.43 -14.36 -19.66
CA ASP A 345 1.29 -15.55 -20.51
C ASP A 345 -0.11 -16.20 -20.37
N GLY A 346 -0.79 -15.96 -19.24
CA GLY A 346 -2.16 -16.41 -18.98
C GLY A 346 -3.26 -15.53 -19.56
N VAL A 347 -2.92 -14.36 -20.11
CA VAL A 347 -3.89 -13.43 -20.73
C VAL A 347 -3.84 -13.60 -22.26
N ASN A 348 -4.94 -14.03 -22.86
CA ASN A 348 -4.97 -14.34 -24.29
C ASN A 348 -5.16 -13.07 -25.13
N ASN A 349 -4.15 -12.73 -25.95
CA ASN A 349 -4.11 -11.50 -26.78
C ASN A 349 -4.34 -10.23 -25.95
N PRO A 350 -3.49 -9.93 -24.95
CA PRO A 350 -3.74 -8.88 -23.96
C PRO A 350 -3.79 -7.46 -24.58
N THR A 351 -3.34 -7.30 -25.82
CA THR A 351 -3.41 -6.05 -26.60
C THR A 351 -4.70 -5.87 -27.40
N ARG A 352 -5.65 -6.81 -27.32
CA ARG A 352 -6.96 -6.70 -27.98
C ARG A 352 -7.81 -5.62 -27.30
N LEU A 353 -8.02 -4.50 -28.02
CA LEU A 353 -8.56 -3.27 -27.44
C LEU A 353 -10.03 -3.37 -27.00
N ASP A 354 -10.89 -4.11 -27.72
CA ASP A 354 -12.30 -4.27 -27.36
C ASP A 354 -12.51 -5.08 -26.06
N TYR A 355 -11.49 -5.82 -25.62
CA TYR A 355 -11.47 -6.54 -24.35
C TYR A 355 -10.71 -5.78 -23.26
N GLY A 356 -10.25 -4.55 -23.53
CA GLY A 356 -9.44 -3.70 -22.66
C GLY A 356 -7.95 -3.99 -22.79
N LEU A 357 -7.17 -3.01 -23.24
CA LEU A 357 -5.70 -3.10 -23.32
C LEU A 357 -5.14 -3.45 -21.95
N THR A 358 -4.41 -4.57 -21.85
CA THR A 358 -3.80 -5.05 -20.61
C THR A 358 -2.30 -5.29 -20.81
N TYR A 359 -1.47 -4.83 -19.88
CA TYR A 359 -0.01 -5.01 -19.94
C TYR A 359 0.61 -4.95 -18.55
N ALA A 360 1.87 -5.39 -18.43
CA ALA A 360 2.63 -5.34 -17.19
C ALA A 360 3.70 -4.24 -17.25
N CYS A 361 4.02 -3.64 -16.11
CA CYS A 361 5.13 -2.70 -15.93
C CYS A 361 5.79 -2.90 -14.55
N THR A 362 6.85 -2.16 -14.27
CA THR A 362 7.46 -2.13 -12.92
C THR A 362 6.53 -1.41 -11.95
N VAL A 363 6.64 -1.70 -10.66
CA VAL A 363 5.85 -1.01 -9.62
C VAL A 363 6.25 0.47 -9.55
N GLU A 364 7.53 0.75 -9.76
CA GLU A 364 8.10 2.10 -9.81
C GLU A 364 7.52 2.91 -10.97
N ASP A 365 7.45 2.34 -12.18
CA ASP A 365 6.88 3.03 -13.34
C ASP A 365 5.37 3.26 -13.13
N LEU A 366 4.65 2.33 -12.50
CA LEU A 366 3.23 2.54 -12.18
C LEU A 366 3.05 3.69 -11.18
N ALA A 367 3.81 3.66 -10.08
CA ALA A 367 3.73 4.64 -9.01
C ALA A 367 4.08 6.06 -9.49
N ALA A 368 5.02 6.18 -10.44
CA ALA A 368 5.38 7.45 -11.04
C ALA A 368 4.24 8.10 -11.84
N VAL A 369 3.26 7.31 -12.31
CA VAL A 369 2.20 7.79 -13.22
C VAL A 369 0.86 7.98 -12.50
N PHE A 370 0.67 7.29 -11.37
CA PHE A 370 -0.48 7.47 -10.47
C PHE A 370 -0.02 7.81 -9.04
N PRO A 371 0.66 8.95 -8.81
CA PRO A 371 1.13 9.29 -7.49
C PRO A 371 -0.05 9.56 -6.53
N GLU A 372 -0.05 8.88 -5.38
CA GLU A 372 -1.02 9.07 -4.29
C GLU A 372 -0.87 10.39 -3.55
N ASP A 373 0.18 11.17 -3.80
CA ASP A 373 0.30 12.55 -3.37
C ASP A 373 1.32 13.18 -4.31
N ASN A 374 0.86 13.90 -5.34
CA ASN A 374 1.81 14.56 -6.21
C ASN A 374 2.40 15.74 -5.43
N GLN A 375 3.62 15.56 -4.91
CA GLN A 375 4.38 16.64 -4.29
C GLN A 375 4.43 17.87 -5.20
N GLU A 376 4.40 17.70 -6.53
CA GLU A 376 4.29 18.79 -7.50
C GLU A 376 3.03 19.64 -7.27
N VAL A 377 1.87 19.01 -7.05
CA VAL A 377 0.60 19.69 -6.81
C VAL A 377 0.64 20.44 -5.48
N VAL A 378 1.09 19.78 -4.41
CA VAL A 378 1.21 20.40 -3.07
C VAL A 378 2.17 21.59 -3.11
N ILE A 379 3.36 21.40 -3.69
CA ILE A 379 4.35 22.47 -3.79
C ILE A 379 3.86 23.58 -4.73
N GLN A 380 3.17 23.27 -5.82
CA GLN A 380 2.57 24.27 -6.69
C GLN A 380 1.44 25.03 -5.98
N GLN A 381 0.63 24.39 -5.14
CA GLN A 381 -0.41 25.06 -4.36
C GLN A 381 0.19 26.07 -3.37
N LEU A 382 1.28 25.70 -2.69
CA LEU A 382 1.94 26.54 -1.70
C LEU A 382 2.76 27.68 -2.33
N THR A 383 3.52 27.37 -3.39
CA THR A 383 4.52 28.29 -3.98
C THR A 383 4.05 28.94 -5.27
N GLY A 384 3.09 28.34 -5.98
CA GLY A 384 2.75 28.68 -7.36
C GLY A 384 3.77 28.19 -8.40
N ILE A 385 4.74 27.36 -8.02
CA ILE A 385 5.84 26.90 -8.87
C ILE A 385 5.89 25.37 -8.84
N SER A 386 5.51 24.72 -9.95
CA SER A 386 5.57 23.25 -10.06
C SER A 386 6.98 22.72 -10.33
N SER A 387 7.85 23.52 -10.96
CA SER A 387 9.22 23.11 -11.33
C SER A 387 10.18 22.87 -10.16
N TYR A 388 9.69 22.99 -8.91
CA TYR A 388 10.40 22.50 -7.74
C TYR A 388 10.35 20.98 -7.62
N ILE A 389 9.44 20.31 -8.33
CA ILE A 389 9.36 18.86 -8.34
C ILE A 389 9.60 18.36 -9.77
N ASP A 390 10.37 17.28 -9.89
CA ASP A 390 10.54 16.55 -11.14
C ASP A 390 10.55 15.02 -10.92
N ASN A 391 10.48 14.28 -12.03
CA ASN A 391 10.53 12.81 -12.04
C ASN A 391 11.96 12.27 -11.92
N GLY A 392 12.95 13.12 -11.63
CA GLY A 392 14.36 12.79 -11.53
C GLY A 392 14.80 12.71 -10.06
N GLU A 393 15.61 13.66 -9.63
CA GLU A 393 16.19 13.70 -8.27
C GLU A 393 15.60 14.82 -7.42
N TYR A 394 14.69 15.65 -7.98
CA TYR A 394 14.06 16.76 -7.28
C TYR A 394 12.66 16.37 -6.81
N PHE A 395 12.61 15.51 -5.80
CA PHE A 395 11.42 15.22 -5.00
C PHE A 395 11.85 14.94 -3.56
N MET A 396 10.93 14.94 -2.60
CA MET A 396 11.22 14.56 -1.22
C MET A 396 11.06 13.07 -1.02
N SER A 397 12.14 12.41 -0.60
CA SER A 397 12.17 11.02 -0.21
C SER A 397 12.15 10.87 1.32
N ARG A 398 12.16 9.61 1.76
CA ARG A 398 12.24 9.22 3.17
C ARG A 398 13.71 9.24 3.60
N GLY A 399 14.14 10.30 4.28
CA GLY A 399 15.47 10.45 4.84
C GLY A 399 15.57 9.77 6.21
N HIS A 400 16.39 8.73 6.33
CA HIS A 400 16.61 8.05 7.61
C HIS A 400 17.51 8.90 8.52
N LEU A 401 17.15 9.02 9.81
CA LEU A 401 18.00 9.70 10.80
C LEU A 401 19.13 8.77 11.27
N ALA A 402 18.81 7.50 11.52
CA ALA A 402 19.77 6.41 11.68
C ALA A 402 19.68 5.49 10.44
N PRO A 403 20.58 5.60 9.45
CA PRO A 403 20.54 4.78 8.25
C PRO A 403 20.98 3.34 8.54
N ASN A 404 20.39 2.37 7.83
CA ASN A 404 20.74 0.96 7.97
C ASN A 404 22.25 0.68 7.79
N ALA A 405 22.93 1.46 6.94
CA ALA A 405 24.36 1.35 6.67
C ALA A 405 25.26 1.61 7.89
N ASP A 406 24.73 2.23 8.95
CA ASP A 406 25.44 2.43 10.21
C ASP A 406 25.45 1.16 11.09
N PHE A 407 24.68 0.13 10.73
CA PHE A 407 24.52 -1.09 11.52
C PHE A 407 25.22 -2.30 10.88
N VAL A 408 25.75 -3.20 11.71
CA VAL A 408 26.50 -4.39 11.26
C VAL A 408 25.61 -5.63 11.09
N TYR A 409 24.56 -5.76 11.91
CA TYR A 409 23.66 -6.93 11.89
C TYR A 409 22.33 -6.60 11.21
N TYR A 410 21.81 -7.54 10.41
CA TYR A 410 20.55 -7.38 9.68
C TYR A 410 19.37 -6.99 10.56
N HIS A 411 19.18 -7.63 11.72
CA HIS A 411 18.07 -7.29 12.62
C HIS A 411 18.14 -5.85 13.18
N PHE A 412 19.33 -5.24 13.21
CA PHE A 412 19.46 -3.82 13.53
C PHE A 412 19.19 -2.93 12.32
N MET A 413 19.60 -3.35 11.12
CA MET A 413 19.24 -2.68 9.86
C MET A 413 17.72 -2.63 9.69
N ASP A 414 17.01 -3.73 9.95
CA ASP A 414 15.54 -3.78 9.81
C ASP A 414 14.85 -2.80 10.77
N SER A 415 15.42 -2.59 11.97
CA SER A 415 14.88 -1.64 12.95
C SER A 415 14.96 -0.17 12.51
N THR A 416 15.70 0.16 11.45
CA THR A 416 15.78 1.54 10.96
C THR A 416 14.57 1.97 10.14
N PHE A 417 13.76 1.02 9.65
CA PHE A 417 12.67 1.27 8.69
C PHE A 417 11.34 1.70 9.34
N HIS A 418 11.36 2.14 10.60
CA HIS A 418 10.20 2.73 11.26
C HIS A 418 10.09 4.23 10.92
N PHE A 419 8.87 4.73 10.65
CA PHE A 419 8.63 6.14 10.32
C PHE A 419 9.09 7.14 11.40
N ILE A 420 9.17 6.73 12.67
CA ILE A 420 9.71 7.56 13.75
C ILE A 420 11.20 7.90 13.55
N ASN A 421 11.92 7.10 12.75
CA ASN A 421 13.33 7.29 12.39
C ASN A 421 13.50 7.95 11.00
N VAL A 422 12.42 8.53 10.45
CA VAL A 422 12.42 9.10 9.09
C VAL A 422 11.91 10.54 9.13
N ALA A 423 12.53 11.39 8.33
CA ALA A 423 12.03 12.73 8.04
C ALA A 423 12.04 12.99 6.52
N PRO A 424 11.16 13.87 5.99
CA PRO A 424 11.17 14.20 4.57
C PRO A 424 12.49 14.88 4.16
N GLN A 425 13.13 14.42 3.10
CA GLN A 425 14.42 14.94 2.66
C GLN A 425 14.45 15.02 1.14
N TRP A 426 14.98 16.12 0.57
CA TRP A 426 15.17 16.18 -0.88
C TRP A 426 16.06 15.05 -1.35
N GLN A 427 15.60 14.29 -2.35
CA GLN A 427 16.29 13.10 -2.85
C GLN A 427 17.69 13.44 -3.35
N ILE A 428 17.87 14.56 -4.06
CA ILE A 428 19.18 15.02 -4.49
C ILE A 428 20.13 15.32 -3.32
N PHE A 429 19.63 15.83 -2.20
CA PHE A 429 20.44 16.08 -1.00
C PHE A 429 20.73 14.77 -0.25
N ASN A 430 19.71 13.94 -0.05
CA ASN A 430 19.78 12.63 0.61
C ASN A 430 20.77 11.70 -0.12
N GLY A 431 20.56 11.49 -1.42
CA GLY A 431 21.31 10.55 -2.25
C GLY A 431 22.72 11.01 -2.64
N VAL A 432 23.08 12.27 -2.40
CA VAL A 432 24.39 12.82 -2.78
C VAL A 432 25.18 13.32 -1.58
N HIS A 433 24.99 14.58 -1.14
CA HIS A 433 25.83 15.16 -0.09
C HIS A 433 25.62 14.50 1.26
N TRP A 434 24.39 14.20 1.65
CA TRP A 434 24.11 13.57 2.94
C TRP A 434 24.62 12.13 2.97
N ALA A 435 24.35 11.32 1.93
CA ALA A 435 24.90 9.97 1.81
C ALA A 435 26.45 9.94 1.84
N GLN A 436 27.11 10.90 1.18
CA GLN A 436 28.58 11.03 1.23
C GLN A 436 29.08 11.40 2.62
N LEU A 437 28.39 12.30 3.32
CA LEU A 437 28.72 12.66 4.70
C LEU A 437 28.60 11.44 5.61
N GLU A 438 27.51 10.69 5.52
CA GLU A 438 27.30 9.47 6.32
C GLU A 438 28.35 8.41 6.03
N GLN A 439 28.70 8.22 4.75
CA GLN A 439 29.78 7.31 4.37
C GLN A 439 31.12 7.76 4.94
N SER A 440 31.44 9.04 4.83
CA SER A 440 32.69 9.57 5.37
C SER A 440 32.75 9.52 6.90
N CYS A 441 31.62 9.67 7.59
CA CYS A 441 31.53 9.40 9.03
C CYS A 441 31.92 7.96 9.35
N ARG A 442 31.38 6.98 8.61
CA ARG A 442 31.72 5.55 8.79
C ARG A 442 33.19 5.28 8.50
N ASP A 443 33.72 5.84 7.43
CA ASP A 443 35.13 5.70 7.05
C ASP A 443 36.07 6.30 8.09
N PHE A 444 35.72 7.47 8.65
CA PHE A 444 36.46 8.12 9.73
C PHE A 444 36.48 7.26 11.00
N VAL A 445 35.31 6.81 11.46
CA VAL A 445 35.15 5.91 12.61
C VAL A 445 35.94 4.62 12.41
N GLY A 446 35.86 4.03 11.22
CA GLY A 446 36.63 2.86 10.82
C GLY A 446 38.15 3.12 10.76
N GLY A 447 38.57 4.33 10.40
CA GLY A 447 39.99 4.72 10.35
C GLY A 447 40.61 4.86 11.74
N ILE A 448 39.88 5.48 12.67
CA ILE A 448 40.35 5.70 14.06
C ILE A 448 40.16 4.47 14.95
N GLN A 449 39.39 3.47 14.47
CA GLN A 449 39.10 2.21 15.18
C GLN A 449 38.51 2.45 16.58
N ARG A 450 37.52 3.33 16.67
CA ARG A 450 36.92 3.76 17.93
C ARG A 450 35.40 3.81 17.84
N ASP A 451 34.73 3.31 18.88
CA ASP A 451 33.27 3.38 18.97
C ASP A 451 32.84 4.81 19.35
N LEU A 452 32.13 5.48 18.46
CA LEU A 452 31.56 6.81 18.70
C LEU A 452 30.05 6.72 18.89
N ILE A 453 29.50 7.64 19.68
CA ILE A 453 28.06 7.86 19.77
C ILE A 453 27.65 8.84 18.67
N VAL A 454 26.65 8.45 17.89
CA VAL A 454 26.09 9.29 16.82
C VAL A 454 24.75 9.85 17.26
N TYR A 455 24.57 11.16 17.13
CA TYR A 455 23.27 11.80 17.22
C TYR A 455 22.92 12.40 15.87
N THR A 456 21.75 12.07 15.33
CA THR A 456 21.21 12.70 14.13
C THR A 456 19.87 13.33 14.48
N GLY A 457 19.61 14.53 13.98
CA GLY A 457 18.34 15.19 14.19
C GLY A 457 18.05 16.23 13.12
N THR A 458 16.93 16.90 13.30
CA THR A 458 16.39 17.87 12.36
C THR A 458 15.94 19.13 13.09
N SER A 459 15.99 20.27 12.41
CA SER A 459 15.57 21.56 12.99
C SER A 459 14.92 22.46 11.94
N GLY A 460 13.90 23.21 12.37
CA GLY A 460 13.14 24.17 11.54
C GLY A 460 12.27 23.54 10.45
N THR A 461 11.38 24.34 9.86
CA THR A 461 10.52 23.95 8.73
C THR A 461 11.11 24.44 7.41
N LEU A 462 11.14 23.59 6.39
CA LEU A 462 11.61 23.94 5.05
C LEU A 462 10.76 25.08 4.48
N GLU A 463 11.43 26.03 3.84
CA GLU A 463 10.79 27.13 3.13
C GLU A 463 11.28 27.18 1.69
N LEU A 464 10.36 27.43 0.74
CA LEU A 464 10.67 27.65 -0.68
C LEU A 464 10.14 29.01 -1.14
N LYS A 465 10.73 29.57 -2.19
CA LYS A 465 10.25 30.85 -2.74
C LYS A 465 8.99 30.62 -3.57
N ASN A 466 7.99 31.45 -3.37
CA ASN A 466 6.83 31.48 -4.25
C ASN A 466 7.11 32.30 -5.53
N THR A 467 6.10 32.40 -6.40
CA THR A 467 6.16 33.22 -7.63
C THR A 467 6.49 34.70 -7.40
N GLN A 468 6.32 35.23 -6.18
CA GLN A 468 6.69 36.59 -5.79
C GLN A 468 8.08 36.71 -5.14
N GLN A 469 8.88 35.64 -5.16
CA GLN A 469 10.21 35.58 -4.55
C GLN A 469 10.20 35.73 -3.01
N THR A 470 9.08 35.39 -2.36
CA THR A 470 8.98 35.35 -0.89
C THR A 470 8.95 33.90 -0.41
N TYR A 471 9.64 33.61 0.70
CA TYR A 471 9.63 32.30 1.31
C TYR A 471 8.27 31.95 1.91
N VAL A 472 7.81 30.73 1.66
CA VAL A 472 6.64 30.12 2.27
C VAL A 472 7.05 28.80 2.90
N GLU A 473 6.51 28.52 4.10
CA GLU A 473 6.71 27.23 4.76
C GLU A 473 6.06 26.11 3.95
N ILE A 474 6.74 24.98 3.91
CA ILE A 474 6.28 23.78 3.21
C ILE A 474 5.74 22.76 4.21
N PHE A 475 4.56 22.25 3.89
CA PHE A 475 3.93 21.13 4.58
C PHE A 475 3.44 20.16 3.51
N LEU A 476 3.79 18.87 3.64
CA LEU A 476 3.34 17.87 2.67
C LEU A 476 1.85 17.57 2.81
N MET A 477 1.26 17.89 3.98
CA MET A 477 -0.18 17.93 4.22
C MET A 477 -0.57 19.37 4.59
N PRO A 478 -0.82 20.25 3.60
CA PRO A 478 -0.89 21.70 3.82
C PRO A 478 -2.14 22.15 4.59
N GLU A 479 -3.23 21.40 4.53
CA GLU A 479 -4.50 21.76 5.18
C GLU A 479 -4.38 21.79 6.70
N ASP A 480 -3.77 20.75 7.27
CA ASP A 480 -3.54 20.60 8.71
C ASP A 480 -2.16 21.07 9.17
N LYS A 481 -1.30 21.50 8.22
CA LYS A 481 0.12 21.81 8.47
C LYS A 481 0.86 20.64 9.12
N ILE A 482 0.61 19.43 8.63
CA ILE A 482 1.24 18.19 9.09
C ILE A 482 2.37 17.81 8.11
N LEU A 483 3.33 17.04 8.63
CA LEU A 483 4.47 16.51 7.87
C LEU A 483 5.31 17.62 7.24
N ALA A 484 5.81 18.53 8.09
CA ALA A 484 6.75 19.57 7.71
C ALA A 484 8.11 18.97 7.36
N PRO A 485 8.60 19.09 6.12
CA PRO A 485 9.98 18.76 5.80
C PRO A 485 10.91 19.66 6.63
N PRO A 486 11.94 19.12 7.28
CA PRO A 486 12.85 19.92 8.06
C PRO A 486 13.71 20.84 7.19
N LYS A 487 14.05 22.02 7.72
CA LYS A 487 14.97 22.98 7.07
C LYS A 487 16.42 22.52 7.14
N TYR A 488 16.80 21.96 8.28
CA TYR A 488 18.16 21.48 8.56
C TYR A 488 18.13 20.03 9.01
N TYR A 489 19.14 19.29 8.55
CA TYR A 489 19.59 18.06 9.18
C TYR A 489 20.91 18.35 9.89
N TRP A 490 21.10 17.73 11.04
CA TRP A 490 22.38 17.80 11.75
C TRP A 490 22.79 16.43 12.26
N ARG A 491 24.10 16.22 12.34
CA ARG A 491 24.71 14.99 12.83
C ARG A 491 25.90 15.32 13.73
N VAL A 492 25.99 14.66 14.88
CA VAL A 492 27.09 14.80 15.83
C VAL A 492 27.78 13.46 16.00
N LEU A 493 29.10 13.46 15.85
CA LEU A 493 29.96 12.36 16.30
C LEU A 493 30.55 12.73 17.66
N PHE A 494 30.28 11.91 18.67
CA PHE A 494 30.73 12.13 20.04
C PHE A 494 31.58 10.96 20.53
N ASP A 495 32.79 11.28 21.00
CA ASP A 495 33.67 10.35 21.69
C ASP A 495 33.55 10.56 23.21
N PRO A 496 32.87 9.64 23.93
CA PRO A 496 32.71 9.77 25.38
C PRO A 496 34.01 9.50 26.15
N LEU A 497 35.02 8.88 25.54
CA LEU A 497 36.29 8.56 26.22
C LEU A 497 37.20 9.78 26.30
N GLU A 498 37.32 10.54 25.21
CA GLU A 498 38.13 11.76 25.15
C GLU A 498 37.33 13.04 25.42
N ASN A 499 36.00 12.91 25.51
CA ASN A 499 35.08 14.05 25.65
C ASN A 499 35.27 15.05 24.50
N THR A 500 35.32 14.52 23.28
CA THR A 500 35.46 15.29 22.03
C THR A 500 34.28 15.04 21.11
N GLY A 501 33.93 16.02 20.30
CA GLY A 501 32.89 15.85 19.28
C GLY A 501 33.03 16.82 18.12
N VAL A 502 32.29 16.53 17.06
CA VAL A 502 32.16 17.38 15.88
C VAL A 502 30.72 17.34 15.38
N ALA A 503 30.22 18.48 14.94
CA ALA A 503 28.88 18.62 14.38
C ALA A 503 28.95 18.85 12.87
N PHE A 504 27.98 18.30 12.16
CA PHE A 504 27.75 18.50 10.73
C PHE A 504 26.33 19.02 10.53
N VAL A 505 26.18 19.98 9.62
CA VAL A 505 24.90 20.58 9.26
C VAL A 505 24.70 20.43 7.77
N GLY A 506 23.54 19.93 7.38
CA GLY A 506 23.06 19.88 6.01
C GLY A 506 21.79 20.71 5.87
N VAL A 507 21.75 21.59 4.87
CA VAL A 507 20.58 22.38 4.53
C VAL A 507 19.74 21.62 3.52
N ASN A 508 18.52 21.26 3.90
CA ASN A 508 17.59 20.47 3.09
C ASN A 508 16.90 21.35 2.03
N ASN A 509 17.67 22.07 1.22
CA ASN A 509 17.13 22.93 0.17
C ASN A 509 18.10 22.97 -1.03
N PRO A 510 17.80 22.27 -2.13
CA PRO A 510 18.63 22.28 -3.33
C PRO A 510 18.41 23.52 -4.22
N TYR A 511 17.56 24.45 -3.80
CA TYR A 511 17.22 25.67 -4.54
C TYR A 511 17.85 26.94 -3.94
N LEU A 512 18.84 26.79 -3.06
CA LEU A 512 19.58 27.92 -2.49
C LEU A 512 20.40 28.65 -3.55
N MET A 513 20.41 29.97 -3.49
CA MET A 513 21.28 30.82 -4.30
C MET A 513 22.55 31.21 -3.52
N GLU A 514 23.61 31.56 -4.26
CA GLU A 514 24.92 31.87 -3.66
C GLU A 514 24.90 33.03 -2.67
N ASP A 515 24.04 34.03 -2.90
CA ASP A 515 23.88 35.19 -2.02
C ASP A 515 23.12 34.88 -0.72
N GLU A 516 22.50 33.70 -0.63
CA GLU A 516 21.69 33.25 0.52
C GLU A 516 22.47 32.33 1.47
N VAL A 517 23.65 31.83 1.06
CA VAL A 517 24.43 30.85 1.83
C VAL A 517 24.68 31.28 3.28
N ASN A 518 24.94 32.57 3.51
CA ASN A 518 25.18 33.09 4.86
C ASN A 518 23.94 33.03 5.75
N ASP A 519 22.73 33.15 5.18
CA ASP A 519 21.47 33.09 5.93
C ASP A 519 21.15 31.65 6.38
N PHE A 520 21.73 30.65 5.72
CA PHE A 520 21.58 29.23 6.05
C PHE A 520 22.81 28.63 6.76
N THR A 521 23.87 29.42 6.94
CA THR A 521 25.07 29.05 7.71
C THR A 521 24.88 29.46 9.16
N VAL A 522 24.33 28.54 9.96
CA VAL A 522 23.84 28.86 11.31
C VAL A 522 24.90 28.76 12.41
N CYS A 523 25.93 27.94 12.20
CA CYS A 523 27.07 27.81 13.10
C CYS A 523 28.38 28.14 12.36
N SER A 524 29.41 28.55 13.12
CA SER A 524 30.71 28.94 12.56
C SER A 524 31.37 27.76 11.84
N PRO A 525 31.53 27.80 10.50
CA PRO A 525 32.08 26.65 9.79
C PRO A 525 33.55 26.40 10.14
N LEU A 526 33.91 25.13 10.29
CA LEU A 526 35.31 24.71 10.38
C LEU A 526 35.99 24.88 9.02
N ASN A 527 37.25 25.30 9.03
CA ASN A 527 38.05 25.44 7.80
C ASN A 527 38.30 24.08 7.10
N SER A 528 38.40 23.00 7.88
CA SER A 528 38.64 21.63 7.40
C SER A 528 38.32 20.61 8.48
N HIS A 529 37.86 19.43 8.09
CA HIS A 529 37.69 18.28 8.98
C HIS A 529 37.80 16.98 8.15
N PRO A 530 38.43 15.90 8.65
CA PRO A 530 38.64 14.68 7.86
C PRO A 530 37.35 14.06 7.27
N VAL A 531 36.24 14.13 8.00
CA VAL A 531 34.91 13.69 7.49
C VAL A 531 34.42 14.56 6.32
N MET A 532 34.73 15.86 6.33
CA MET A 532 34.31 16.75 5.24
C MET A 532 35.13 16.54 3.97
N ASP A 533 36.34 15.97 4.07
CA ASP A 533 37.18 15.63 2.91
C ASP A 533 36.55 14.51 2.06
N GLY A 534 35.65 13.70 2.64
CA GLY A 534 34.89 12.67 1.93
C GLY A 534 33.62 13.17 1.23
N VAL A 535 33.22 14.43 1.44
CA VAL A 535 32.06 15.04 0.78
C VAL A 535 32.54 15.84 -0.42
N ASN A 536 32.13 15.45 -1.63
CA ASN A 536 32.60 16.09 -2.85
C ASN A 536 31.89 17.42 -3.09
N ASN A 537 32.64 18.52 -3.06
CA ASN A 537 32.11 19.88 -3.25
C ASN A 537 30.93 20.20 -2.31
N PRO A 538 31.12 20.17 -0.98
CA PRO A 538 30.03 20.25 0.00
C PRO A 538 29.27 21.58 -0.02
N THR A 539 29.80 22.59 -0.73
CA THR A 539 29.17 23.89 -0.97
C THR A 539 28.42 23.99 -2.31
N ARG A 540 28.29 22.88 -3.06
CA ARG A 540 27.53 22.84 -4.32
C ARG A 540 26.03 22.83 -4.02
N LEU A 541 25.38 23.97 -4.24
CA LEU A 541 24.05 24.25 -3.68
C LEU A 541 22.91 23.39 -4.25
N ASP A 542 23.01 22.91 -5.49
CA ASP A 542 22.00 22.03 -6.11
C ASP A 542 21.93 20.64 -5.45
N TYR A 543 22.92 20.27 -4.64
CA TYR A 543 22.93 19.06 -3.82
C TYR A 543 22.67 19.34 -2.33
N GLY A 544 22.26 20.57 -2.00
CA GLY A 544 22.15 21.06 -0.62
C GLY A 544 23.49 21.51 -0.03
N LEU A 545 23.47 22.50 0.86
CA LEU A 545 24.68 23.00 1.53
C LEU A 545 25.05 22.08 2.71
N THR A 546 26.28 21.57 2.78
CA THR A 546 26.78 20.77 3.91
C THR A 546 28.06 21.37 4.48
N TYR A 547 28.19 21.47 5.79
CA TYR A 547 29.38 21.98 6.47
C TYR A 547 29.53 21.42 7.89
N ALA A 548 30.72 21.57 8.48
CA ALA A 548 31.01 21.16 9.85
C ALA A 548 31.19 22.37 10.76
N CYS A 549 30.85 22.22 12.04
CA CYS A 549 31.08 23.21 13.10
C CYS A 549 31.35 22.52 14.44
N THR A 550 31.61 23.30 15.49
CA THR A 550 31.72 22.74 16.83
C THR A 550 30.34 22.32 17.35
N VAL A 551 30.29 21.33 18.25
CA VAL A 551 29.03 20.91 18.88
C VAL A 551 28.42 22.04 19.73
N GLU A 552 29.28 22.88 20.34
CA GLU A 552 28.85 24.05 21.10
C GLU A 552 28.16 25.09 20.21
N ASP A 553 28.74 25.41 19.05
CA ASP A 553 28.13 26.34 18.09
C ASP A 553 26.81 25.79 17.55
N LEU A 554 26.72 24.47 17.29
CA LEU A 554 25.48 23.84 16.85
C LEU A 554 24.39 23.95 17.93
N ALA A 555 24.70 23.56 19.16
CA ALA A 555 23.76 23.55 20.28
C ALA A 555 23.29 24.95 20.69
N ALA A 556 24.09 25.99 20.41
CA ALA A 556 23.70 27.38 20.61
C ALA A 556 22.56 27.83 19.68
N VAL A 557 22.39 27.16 18.54
CA VAL A 557 21.38 27.46 17.53
C VAL A 557 20.20 26.49 17.61
N PHE A 558 20.49 25.20 17.78
CA PHE A 558 19.49 24.13 17.75
C PHE A 558 19.31 23.55 19.16
N PRO A 559 18.23 23.93 19.88
CA PRO A 559 17.98 23.45 21.23
C PRO A 559 17.63 21.96 21.29
N GLU A 560 17.35 21.33 20.14
CA GLU A 560 17.10 19.89 20.03
C GLU A 560 18.39 19.06 20.16
N VAL A 561 19.57 19.69 20.03
CA VAL A 561 20.86 19.01 20.19
C VAL A 561 21.03 18.61 21.66
N PRO A 562 21.36 17.34 21.96
CA PRO A 562 21.54 16.88 23.33
C PRO A 562 22.61 17.67 24.09
N GLU A 563 22.40 17.87 25.39
CA GLU A 563 23.39 18.48 26.29
C GLU A 563 24.57 17.53 26.50
N LEU A 564 25.64 17.71 25.72
CA LEU A 564 26.88 16.91 25.81
C LEU A 564 27.99 17.59 26.63
N GLY A 565 27.73 18.80 27.16
CA GLY A 565 28.71 19.60 27.88
C GLY A 565 29.78 20.22 26.98
N ASN A 566 30.88 20.68 27.57
CA ASN A 566 31.98 21.29 26.81
C ASN A 566 32.86 20.20 26.21
N LEU A 567 32.82 20.05 24.90
CA LEU A 567 33.58 19.07 24.16
C LEU A 567 34.83 19.68 23.53
N GLY A 568 35.93 18.92 23.50
CA GLY A 568 37.02 19.22 22.56
C GLY A 568 36.59 18.92 21.12
N LEU A 569 37.30 19.45 20.12
CA LEU A 569 37.03 19.10 18.73
C LEU A 569 37.56 17.69 18.44
N LEU A 570 36.70 16.82 17.92
CA LEU A 570 37.12 15.50 17.43
C LEU A 570 37.89 15.69 16.11
N THR A 571 39.12 15.18 16.01
CA THR A 571 39.96 15.35 14.80
C THR A 571 40.68 14.09 14.35
N GLU A 572 40.86 13.09 15.24
CA GLU A 572 41.54 11.82 15.00
C GLU A 572 41.12 10.76 16.02
#